data_AF-A0A9X5HAX2-F1
#
_entry.id   AF-A0A9X5HAX2-F1
#
_cell.length_a   1.000
_cell.length_b   1.000
_cell.length_c   1.000
_cell.angle_alpha   90.00
_cell.angle_beta   90.00
_cell.angle_gamma   90.00
#
_symmetry.space_group_name_H-M   'P 1'
#
loop_
_entity.id
_entity.type
_entity.pdbx_description
1 polymer ?
#
loop_
_entity_poly.entity_id
_entity_poly.type
_entity_poly.pdbx_seq_one_letter_code
_entity_poly.pdbx_strand_id
1 'polypeptide(L)'
;MPEVRMDDQHVARPIVLPGDRRVQVIAYPDGSIEFRVSGLPYVLAEARLGDPDAHEAIVKLSPGKQGSAAAYNYVEELEKRARG
;
A
#
# COMPACT_ATOMS: atom_id res chain seq x y z
N MET A 1 -3.77 -12.76 32.57
CA MET A 1 -3.81 -12.47 31.12
C MET A 1 -3.24 -11.09 30.93
N PRO A 2 -2.23 -10.85 30.08
CA PRO A 2 -1.67 -9.52 29.96
C PRO A 2 -2.66 -8.64 29.18
N GLU A 3 -2.83 -7.43 29.67
CA GLU A 3 -3.63 -6.35 29.11
C GLU A 3 -2.97 -5.88 27.81
N VAL A 4 -3.60 -6.10 26.66
CA VAL A 4 -3.12 -5.61 25.35
C VAL A 4 -3.32 -4.10 25.34
N ARG A 5 -2.23 -3.34 25.32
CA ARG A 5 -2.30 -1.88 25.17
C ARG A 5 -2.63 -1.57 23.71
N MET A 6 -3.61 -0.71 23.48
CA MET A 6 -4.08 -0.29 22.15
C MET A 6 -3.02 0.46 21.30
N ASP A 7 -1.78 0.60 21.79
CA ASP A 7 -0.69 1.33 21.15
C ASP A 7 0.39 0.43 20.49
N ASP A 8 0.20 -0.90 20.47
CA ASP A 8 1.21 -1.87 20.02
C ASP A 8 1.26 -2.07 18.49
N GLN A 9 1.12 -0.98 17.71
CA GLN A 9 1.41 -1.06 16.28
C GLN A 9 2.92 -1.22 16.05
N HIS A 10 3.29 -2.25 15.29
CA HIS A 10 4.69 -2.50 14.94
C HIS A 10 4.99 -1.83 13.59
N VAL A 11 5.65 -0.68 13.65
CA VAL A 11 6.05 0.09 12.46
C VAL A 11 7.47 -0.30 12.06
N ALA A 12 7.62 -0.90 10.88
CA ALA A 12 8.93 -1.21 10.33
C ALA A 12 9.65 0.07 9.88
N ARG A 13 11.00 0.04 9.88
CA ARG A 13 11.80 1.12 9.29
C ARG A 13 11.39 1.29 7.81
N PRO A 14 11.07 2.51 7.35
CA PRO A 14 10.66 2.71 5.96
C PRO A 14 11.74 2.29 4.96
N ILE A 15 11.32 1.64 3.87
CA ILE A 15 12.16 1.33 2.72
C ILE A 15 12.13 2.53 1.77
N VAL A 16 13.31 3.08 1.45
CA VAL A 16 13.44 4.20 0.50
C VAL A 16 13.66 3.64 -0.89
N LEU A 17 12.85 4.09 -1.86
CA LEU A 17 12.92 3.71 -3.26
C LEU A 17 13.41 4.91 -4.11
N PRO A 18 13.81 4.69 -5.38
CA PRO A 18 14.24 5.79 -6.25
C PRO A 18 13.14 6.85 -6.43
N GLY A 19 13.54 8.11 -6.40
CA GLY A 19 12.65 9.28 -6.45
C GLY A 19 12.17 9.70 -5.06
N ASP A 20 10.92 10.09 -4.95
CA ASP A 20 10.20 10.47 -3.73
C ASP A 20 9.42 9.30 -3.09
N ARG A 21 9.62 8.08 -3.60
CA ARG A 21 8.89 6.87 -3.22
C ARG A 21 9.46 6.25 -1.95
N ARG A 22 8.58 5.91 -1.02
CA ARG A 22 8.88 5.28 0.26
C ARG A 22 7.80 4.26 0.58
N VAL A 23 8.17 3.15 1.18
CA VAL A 23 7.25 2.11 1.65
C VAL A 23 7.40 1.99 3.16
N GLN A 24 6.27 2.04 3.87
CA GLN A 24 6.19 1.76 5.30
C GLN A 24 5.21 0.62 5.52
N VAL A 25 5.61 -0.35 6.35
CA VAL A 25 4.80 -1.49 6.73
C VAL A 25 4.43 -1.33 8.19
N ILE A 26 3.14 -1.49 8.49
CA ILE A 26 2.60 -1.41 9.84
C ILE A 26 1.87 -2.74 10.08
N ALA A 27 2.27 -3.46 11.12
CA ALA A 27 1.55 -4.63 11.60
C ALA A 27 0.77 -4.26 12.85
N TYR A 28 -0.49 -4.64 12.89
CA TYR A 28 -1.41 -4.36 14.00
C TYR A 28 -1.54 -5.60 14.92
N PRO A 29 -1.93 -5.41 16.19
CA PRO A 29 -2.13 -6.53 17.13
C PRO A 29 -3.17 -7.56 16.70
N ASP A 30 -4.12 -7.18 15.85
CA ASP A 30 -5.13 -8.08 15.27
C ASP A 30 -4.60 -8.94 14.11
N GLY A 31 -3.31 -8.82 13.78
CA GLY A 31 -2.66 -9.54 12.69
C GLY A 31 -2.85 -8.88 11.33
N SER A 32 -3.57 -7.75 11.23
CA SER A 32 -3.67 -7.00 9.99
C SER A 32 -2.37 -6.28 9.65
N ILE A 33 -2.13 -6.07 8.35
CA ILE A 33 -0.92 -5.45 7.81
C ILE A 33 -1.33 -4.31 6.88
N GLU A 34 -0.79 -3.11 7.11
CA GLU A 34 -0.97 -1.94 6.25
C GLU A 34 0.34 -1.58 5.54
N PHE A 35 0.25 -1.36 4.22
CA PHE A 35 1.33 -0.83 3.40
C PHE A 35 1.05 0.62 3.04
N ARG A 36 1.84 1.55 3.56
CA ARG A 36 1.81 2.97 3.16
C ARG A 36 2.88 3.23 2.12
N VAL A 37 2.48 3.65 0.92
CA VAL A 37 3.39 3.90 -0.20
C VAL A 37 3.26 5.35 -0.68
N SER A 38 4.37 6.09 -0.68
CA SER A 38 4.45 7.47 -1.21
C SER A 38 4.84 7.50 -2.69
N GLY A 39 4.71 8.67 -3.33
CA GLY A 39 5.02 8.85 -4.76
C GLY A 39 3.95 8.23 -5.68
N LEU A 40 2.68 8.52 -5.37
CA LEU A 40 1.51 8.15 -6.17
C LEU A 40 1.65 8.64 -7.64
N PRO A 41 1.02 7.97 -8.62
CA PRO A 41 0.05 6.88 -8.48
C PRO A 41 0.65 5.46 -8.50
N TYR A 42 -0.09 4.51 -7.94
CA TYR A 42 0.18 3.08 -8.04
C TYR A 42 -1.06 2.32 -8.53
N VAL A 43 -0.82 1.19 -9.17
CA VAL A 43 -1.86 0.23 -9.59
C VAL A 43 -1.64 -1.09 -8.87
N LEU A 44 -2.72 -1.76 -8.45
CA LEU A 44 -2.65 -3.14 -8.00
C LEU A 44 -2.39 -4.03 -9.21
N ALA A 45 -1.19 -4.59 -9.29
CA ALA A 45 -0.76 -5.44 -10.41
C ALA A 45 -1.01 -6.93 -10.12
N GLU A 46 -0.94 -7.35 -8.86
CA GLU A 46 -1.16 -8.73 -8.44
C GLU A 46 -1.69 -8.75 -6.99
N ALA A 47 -2.67 -9.61 -6.73
CA ALA A 47 -3.17 -9.91 -5.40
C ALA A 47 -3.52 -11.39 -5.29
N ARG A 48 -2.70 -12.15 -4.56
CA ARG A 48 -2.94 -13.55 -4.19
C ARG A 48 -2.98 -13.62 -2.67
N LEU A 49 -4.18 -13.70 -2.10
CA LEU A 49 -4.39 -13.56 -0.65
C LEU A 49 -4.74 -14.88 0.05
N GLY A 50 -5.07 -15.92 -0.71
CA GLY A 50 -5.42 -17.22 -0.16
C GLY A 50 -5.34 -18.27 -1.26
N ASP A 51 -4.42 -19.20 -1.10
CA ASP A 51 -4.25 -20.38 -1.94
C ASP A 51 -3.93 -21.53 -0.96
N PRO A 52 -4.75 -22.62 -0.92
CA PRO A 52 -4.58 -23.71 0.03
C PRO A 52 -3.20 -24.38 -0.02
N ASP A 53 -2.56 -24.33 -1.18
CA ASP A 53 -1.24 -24.93 -1.41
C ASP A 53 -0.11 -23.90 -1.29
N ALA A 54 -0.44 -22.62 -1.06
CA ALA A 54 0.53 -21.55 -0.89
C ALA A 54 0.75 -21.18 0.58
N HIS A 55 2.03 -21.00 0.93
CA HIS A 55 2.43 -20.56 2.26
C HIS A 55 2.54 -19.04 2.41
N GLU A 56 2.22 -18.27 1.37
CA GLU A 56 2.41 -16.82 1.35
C GLU A 56 1.30 -16.08 0.59
N ALA A 57 0.99 -14.88 1.06
CA ALA A 57 0.17 -13.92 0.33
C ALA A 57 1.07 -12.95 -0.46
N ILE A 58 0.69 -12.64 -1.69
CA ILE A 58 1.39 -11.69 -2.57
C ILE A 58 0.48 -10.49 -2.85
N VAL A 59 1.02 -9.29 -2.62
CA VAL A 59 0.43 -8.03 -3.09
C VAL A 59 1.51 -7.26 -3.84
N LYS A 60 1.26 -6.96 -5.12
CA LYS A 60 2.19 -6.21 -5.97
C LYS A 60 1.58 -4.88 -6.40
N LEU A 61 2.25 -3.80 -6.04
CA LEU A 61 1.94 -2.45 -6.49
C LEU A 61 2.94 -2.01 -7.55
N SER A 62 2.43 -1.61 -8.71
CA SER A 62 3.26 -1.08 -9.81
C SER A 62 3.06 0.43 -9.94
N PRO A 63 4.12 1.22 -10.18
CA PRO A 63 3.97 2.64 -10.47
C PRO A 63 3.06 2.83 -11.70
N GLY A 64 2.04 3.66 -11.57
CA GLY A 64 1.17 4.01 -12.68
C GLY A 64 1.91 4.93 -13.65
N LYS A 65 2.72 4.38 -14.57
CA LYS A 65 3.23 5.17 -15.69
C LYS A 65 2.07 5.59 -16.61
N GLN A 66 2.31 6.65 -17.38
CA GLN A 66 1.42 7.15 -18.43
C GLN A 66 0.90 5.98 -19.30
N GLY A 67 -0.43 5.81 -19.33
CA GLY A 67 -1.10 4.72 -20.06
C GLY A 67 -1.72 3.62 -19.20
N SER A 68 -1.53 3.62 -17.87
CA SER A 68 -2.28 2.72 -16.98
C SER A 68 -3.61 3.33 -16.53
N ALA A 69 -4.63 2.49 -16.33
CA ALA A 69 -5.96 2.92 -15.89
C ALA A 69 -5.92 3.72 -14.57
N ALA A 70 -5.05 3.36 -13.61
CA ALA A 70 -4.96 4.12 -12.37
C ALA A 70 -4.20 5.46 -12.52
N ALA A 71 -3.29 5.60 -13.49
CA ALA A 71 -2.70 6.91 -13.79
C ALA A 71 -3.76 7.85 -14.38
N TYR A 72 -4.63 7.34 -15.26
CA TYR A 72 -5.73 8.10 -15.84
C TYR A 72 -6.77 8.51 -14.78
N ASN A 73 -7.20 7.56 -13.93
CA ASN A 73 -8.16 7.84 -12.85
C ASN A 73 -7.61 8.84 -11.81
N TYR A 74 -6.31 8.74 -11.47
CA TYR A 74 -5.69 9.66 -10.53
C TYR A 74 -5.62 11.09 -11.07
N VAL A 75 -5.28 11.26 -12.35
CA VAL A 75 -5.30 12.58 -13.01
C VAL A 75 -6.72 13.15 -13.03
N GLU A 76 -7.73 12.36 -13.43
CA GLU A 76 -9.12 12.82 -13.43
C GLU A 76 -9.60 13.24 -12.02
N GLU A 77 -9.21 12.51 -10.97
CA GLU A 77 -9.59 12.83 -9.59
C GLU A 77 -8.91 14.12 -9.11
N LEU A 78 -7.61 14.31 -9.41
CA LEU A 78 -6.90 15.56 -9.13
C LEU A 78 -7.56 16.75 -9.84
N GLU A 79 -7.91 16.59 -11.11
CA GLU A 79 -8.59 17.64 -11.86
C GLU A 79 -9.98 17.95 -11.32
N LYS A 80 -10.74 16.95 -10.84
CA LYS A 80 -12.02 17.19 -10.17
C LYS A 80 -11.84 18.00 -8.89
N ARG A 81 -10.85 17.67 -8.05
CA ARG A 81 -10.55 18.40 -6.81
C ARG A 81 -10.05 19.83 -7.07
N ALA A 82 -9.35 20.08 -8.17
CA ALA A 82 -8.89 21.42 -8.52
C ALA A 82 -10.02 22.33 -9.07
N ARG A 83 -11.17 21.75 -9.45
CA ARG A 83 -12.32 22.46 -10.03
C ARG A 83 -13.47 22.70 -9.03
N GLY A 84 -13.36 22.22 -7.79
CA GLY A 84 -14.33 22.44 -6.69
C GLY A 84 -13.71 23.22 -5.56
#